data_AF-A0A2V9KMG5-F1
#
_entry.id   AF-A0A2V9KMG5-F1
#
_cell.length_a   1.000
_cell.length_b   1.000
_cell.length_c   1.000
_cell.angle_alpha   90.00
_cell.angle_beta   90.00
_cell.angle_gamma   90.00
#
_symmetry.space_group_name_H-M   'P 1'
#
loop_
_entity.id
_entity.type
_entity.pdbx_description
1 polymer ?
#
loop_
_entity_poly.entity_id
_entity_poly.type
_entity_poly.pdbx_seq_one_letter_code
_entity_poly.pdbx_strand_id
1 'polypeptide(L)'
;MTRLVLDASVAVAWCFEDETTAYTENILNLLASGSDALVPPLWPYEVANGLAVAERRKRTTWAKITRFLQRVSGFPISIAAND
;
A
#
# COMPACT_ATOMS: atom_id res chain seq x y z
N MET A 1 -22.61 -5.11 -3.69
CA MET A 1 -21.61 -4.30 -2.93
C MET A 1 -20.33 -4.32 -3.72
N THR A 2 -19.79 -3.15 -4.09
CA THR A 2 -18.51 -3.05 -4.81
C THR A 2 -17.39 -3.17 -3.81
N ARG A 3 -16.46 -4.10 -4.03
CA ARG A 3 -15.31 -4.34 -3.16
C ARG A 3 -14.11 -3.60 -3.74
N LEU A 4 -13.44 -2.77 -2.94
CA LEU A 4 -12.19 -2.13 -3.35
C LEU A 4 -11.11 -3.22 -3.43
N VAL A 5 -10.50 -3.40 -4.60
CA VAL A 5 -9.28 -4.20 -4.75
C VAL A 5 -8.09 -3.24 -4.78
N LEU A 6 -7.20 -3.34 -3.80
CA LEU A 6 -6.05 -2.47 -3.65
C LEU A 6 -4.85 -3.09 -4.38
N ASP A 7 -4.34 -2.37 -5.39
CA ASP A 7 -3.12 -2.74 -6.08
C ASP A 7 -1.86 -2.41 -5.25
N ALA A 8 -0.79 -3.19 -5.41
CA ALA A 8 0.46 -2.97 -4.69
C ALA A 8 1.12 -1.63 -5.06
N SER A 9 1.06 -1.22 -6.33
CA SER A 9 1.65 0.05 -6.79
C SER A 9 0.99 1.26 -6.15
N VAL A 10 -0.33 1.23 -5.96
CA VAL A 10 -1.10 2.28 -5.28
C VAL A 10 -0.65 2.41 -3.83
N ALA A 11 -0.46 1.28 -3.14
CA ALA A 11 0.00 1.29 -1.76
C ALA A 11 1.45 1.78 -1.63
N VAL A 12 2.34 1.31 -2.51
CA VAL A 12 3.76 1.72 -2.53
C VAL A 12 3.89 3.22 -2.78
N ALA A 13 3.06 3.81 -3.64
CA ALA A 13 3.07 5.24 -3.92
C ALA A 13 2.89 6.10 -2.65
N TRP A 14 2.13 5.64 -1.66
CA TRP A 14 1.96 6.37 -0.39
C TRP A 14 3.24 6.49 0.45
N CYS A 15 4.30 5.73 0.12
CA CYS A 15 5.62 5.86 0.74
C CYS A 15 6.47 6.99 0.10
N PHE A 16 6.04 7.54 -1.05
CA PHE A 16 6.78 8.53 -1.85
C PHE A 16 5.90 9.74 -2.15
N GLU A 17 6.27 10.90 -1.60
CA GLU A 17 5.48 12.13 -1.76
C GLU A 17 5.37 12.56 -3.22
N ASP A 18 6.42 12.32 -4.01
CA ASP A 18 6.48 12.64 -5.44
C ASP A 18 5.70 11.66 -6.34
N GLU A 19 5.32 10.50 -5.82
CA GLU A 19 4.51 9.49 -6.54
C GLU A 19 3.05 9.49 -6.06
N THR A 20 2.74 10.30 -5.05
CA THR A 20 1.38 10.47 -4.54
C THR A 20 0.57 11.35 -5.51
N THR A 21 -0.56 10.81 -5.96
CA THR A 21 -1.52 11.49 -6.85
C THR A 21 -2.88 11.63 -6.16
N ALA A 22 -3.75 12.49 -6.69
CA ALA A 22 -5.13 12.62 -6.20
C ALA A 22 -5.88 11.28 -6.17
N TYR A 23 -5.59 10.37 -7.12
CA TYR A 23 -6.15 9.03 -7.11
C TYR A 23 -5.67 8.22 -5.92
N THR A 24 -4.35 8.12 -5.71
CA THR A 24 -3.79 7.34 -4.61
C THR A 24 -4.20 7.91 -3.25
N GLU A 25 -4.28 9.24 -3.12
CA GLU A 25 -4.77 9.90 -1.90
C GLU A 25 -6.24 9.59 -1.62
N ASN A 26 -7.10 9.61 -2.64
CA ASN A 26 -8.51 9.26 -2.47
C ASN A 26 -8.69 7.82 -2.00
N ILE A 27 -7.91 6.87 -2.52
CA ILE A 27 -7.92 5.48 -2.03
C ILE A 27 -7.46 5.41 -0.57
N LEU A 28 -6.41 6.15 -0.20
CA LEU A 28 -5.93 6.21 1.19
C LEU A 28 -6.99 6.80 2.13
N ASN A 29 -7.67 7.86 1.72
CA ASN A 29 -8.75 8.48 2.49
C ASN A 29 -9.95 7.53 2.65
N LEU A 30 -10.28 6.75 1.62
CA LEU A 30 -11.34 5.76 1.66
C LEU A 30 -11.04 4.62 2.65
N LEU A 31 -9.78 4.18 2.72
CA LEU A 31 -9.32 3.23 3.73
C LEU A 31 -9.34 3.84 5.14
N ALA A 32 -8.90 5.10 5.26
CA ALA A 32 -8.91 5.82 6.53
C ALA A 32 -10.33 6.07 7.06
N SER A 33 -11.33 6.15 6.18
CA SER A 33 -12.75 6.23 6.55
C SER A 33 -13.36 4.87 6.91
N GLY A 34 -12.59 3.79 6.93
CA GLY A 34 -13.02 2.46 7.35
C GLY A 34 -13.56 1.56 6.23
N SER A 35 -13.33 1.90 4.96
CA SER A 35 -13.74 1.03 3.86
C SER A 35 -12.81 -0.18 3.73
N ASP A 36 -13.38 -1.38 3.62
CA ASP A 36 -12.60 -2.60 3.42
C ASP A 36 -11.91 -2.62 2.05
N ALA A 37 -10.67 -3.12 2.03
CA ALA A 37 -9.97 -3.48 0.80
C ALA A 37 -9.59 -4.96 0.76
N LEU A 38 -9.66 -5.53 -0.43
CA LEU A 38 -9.05 -6.80 -0.76
C LEU A 38 -7.73 -6.61 -1.50
N VAL A 39 -6.77 -7.50 -1.24
CA VAL A 39 -5.51 -7.57 -1.98
C VAL A 39 -5.25 -8.99 -2.49
N PRO A 40 -4.59 -9.18 -3.64
CA PRO A 40 -4.13 -10.50 -4.08
C PRO A 40 -3.18 -11.15 -3.06
N PRO A 41 -3.06 -12.49 -3.01
CA PRO A 41 -2.09 -13.17 -2.13
C PRO A 41 -0.64 -12.76 -2.35
N LEU A 42 -0.28 -12.30 -3.56
CA LEU A 42 1.07 -11.83 -3.89
C LEU A 42 1.36 -10.40 -3.40
N TRP A 43 0.33 -9.63 -3.06
CA TRP A 43 0.45 -8.22 -2.75
C TRP A 43 1.47 -7.89 -1.65
N PRO A 44 1.59 -8.64 -0.53
CA PRO A 44 2.60 -8.34 0.49
C PRO A 44 4.03 -8.42 -0.06
N TYR A 45 4.29 -9.35 -0.98
CA TYR A 45 5.58 -9.53 -1.62
C TYR A 45 5.87 -8.41 -2.62
N GLU A 46 4.87 -7.98 -3.38
CA GLU A 46 4.99 -6.88 -4.34
C GLU A 46 5.26 -5.55 -3.63
N VAL A 47 4.55 -5.28 -2.53
CA VAL A 47 4.80 -4.10 -1.67
C VAL A 47 6.20 -4.17 -1.06
N ALA A 48 6.57 -5.30 -0.45
CA ALA A 48 7.90 -5.46 0.14
C ALA A 48 9.02 -5.29 -0.89
N ASN A 49 8.86 -5.86 -2.09
CA ASN A 49 9.81 -5.73 -3.17
C ASN A 49 9.90 -4.28 -3.68
N GLY A 50 8.78 -3.59 -3.88
CA GLY A 50 8.75 -2.19 -4.28
C GLY A 50 9.52 -1.29 -3.32
N LEU A 51 9.30 -1.47 -2.02
CA LEU A 51 10.02 -0.74 -0.96
C LEU A 51 11.51 -1.09 -0.93
N ALA A 52 11.86 -2.38 -1.01
CA ALA A 52 13.25 -2.83 -1.01
C ALA A 52 14.02 -2.31 -2.23
N VAL A 53 13.41 -2.30 -3.41
CA VAL A 53 14.01 -1.73 -4.63
C VAL A 53 14.20 -0.22 -4.48
N ALA A 54 13.23 0.50 -3.90
CA ALA A 54 13.35 1.93 -3.67
C ALA A 54 14.45 2.27 -2.65
N GLU A 55 14.62 1.48 -1.59
CA GLU A 55 15.68 1.64 -0.60
C GLU A 55 17.07 1.37 -1.22
N ARG A 56 17.22 0.30 -2.01
CA ARG A 56 18.44 0.02 -2.79
C ARG A 56 18.80 1.15 -3.75
N ARG A 57 17.80 1.84 -4.31
CA ARG A 57 17.95 3.01 -5.17
C ARG A 57 18.11 4.33 -4.40
N LYS A 58 18.18 4.28 -3.06
CA LYS A 58 18.30 5.44 -2.16
C LYS A 58 17.15 6.45 -2.29
N ARG A 59 15.95 6.01 -2.72
CA ARG A 59 14.73 6.83 -2.81
C ARG A 59 13.95 6.88 -1.48
N THR A 60 14.24 5.98 -0.55
CA THR A 60 13.65 5.94 0.79
C THR A 60 14.66 5.39 1.80
N THR A 61 14.31 5.42 3.08
CA THR A 61 15.13 4.86 4.16
C THR A 61 14.37 3.73 4.85
N TRP A 62 15.11 2.82 5.49
CA TRP A 62 14.53 1.77 6.33
C TRP A 62 13.57 2.31 7.40
N ALA A 63 13.89 3.47 7.99
CA ALA A 63 13.02 4.13 8.97
C ALA A 63 11.69 4.61 8.35
N LYS A 64 11.73 5.17 7.13
CA LYS A 64 10.52 5.58 6.40
C LYS A 64 9.68 4.37 5.99
N ILE A 65 10.31 3.31 5.50
CA ILE A 65 9.66 2.02 5.18
C ILE A 65 8.95 1.45 6.40
N THR A 66 9.64 1.35 7.54
CA THR A 66 9.06 0.78 8.76
C THR A 66 7.83 1.58 9.21
N ARG A 67 7.91 2.91 9.20
CA ARG A 67 6.76 3.79 9.52
C ARG A 67 5.60 3.62 8.53
N PHE A 68 5.91 3.50 7.24
CA PHE A 68 4.92 3.25 6.21
C PHE A 68 4.19 1.92 6.44
N LEU A 69 4.92 0.82 6.66
CA LEU A 69 4.34 -0.50 6.92
C LEU A 69 3.48 -0.51 8.19
N GLN A 70 3.91 0.17 9.25
CA GLN A 70 3.12 0.34 10.46
C GLN A 70 1.79 1.05 10.18
N ARG A 71 1.80 2.13 9.39
CA ARG A 71 0.58 2.83 8.98
C ARG A 71 -0.33 1.93 8.17
N VAL A 72 0.21 1.21 7.19
CA VAL A 72 -0.55 0.32 6.31
C VAL A 72 -1.19 -0.85 7.08
N SER A 73 -0.50 -1.40 8.08
CA SER A 73 -1.05 -2.46 8.94
C SER A 73 -2.26 -2.02 9.78
N GLY A 74 -2.51 -0.71 9.90
CA GLY A 74 -3.67 -0.17 10.59
C GLY A 74 -4.93 -0.07 9.72
N PHE A 75 -4.84 -0.33 8.41
CA PHE A 75 -5.99 -0.27 7.51
C PHE A 75 -6.72 -1.62 7.40
N PRO A 76 -8.05 -1.61 7.11
CA PRO A 76 -8.86 -2.82 6.93
C PRO A 76 -8.56 -3.50 5.58
N ILE A 77 -7.37 -4.08 5.44
CA ILE A 77 -6.89 -4.76 4.24
C ILE A 77 -6.90 -6.27 4.49
N SER A 78 -7.63 -7.02 3.67
CA SER A 78 -7.70 -8.49 3.73
C SER A 78 -7.14 -9.13 2.46
N ILE A 79 -6.42 -10.23 2.61
CA ILE A 79 -5.96 -11.03 1.47
C ILE A 79 -7.15 -11.78 0.88
N ALA A 80 -7.36 -11.66 -0.43
CA ALA A 80 -8.36 -12.43 -1.17
C ALA A 80 -8.00 -13.92 -1.12
N ALA A 81 -9.00 -14.78 -0.87
CA ALA A 81 -8.81 -16.22 -1.01
C ALA A 81 -8.51 -16.55 -2.48
N ASN A 82 -7.59 -17.49 -2.72
CA ASN A 82 -7.48 -18.15 -4.01
C ASN A 82 -8.65 -19.14 -4.10
N ASP A 83 -9.72 -18.76 -4.78
CA ASP A 83 -10.70 -19.74 -5.29
C ASP A 83 -10.19 -20.36 -6.60
#